data_AF-A0A0U5J8E0-F1
#
_entry.id   AF-A0A0U5J8E0-F1
#
_cell.length_a   1.000
_cell.length_b   1.000
_cell.length_c   1.000
_cell.angle_alpha   90.00
_cell.angle_beta   90.00
_cell.angle_gamma   90.00
#
_symmetry.space_group_name_H-M   'P 1'
#
loop_
_entity.id
_entity.type
_entity.pdbx_description
1 polymer ?
#
loop_
_entity_poly.entity_id
_entity_poly.type
_entity_poly.pdbx_seq_one_letter_code
_entity_poly.pdbx_strand_id
1 'polypeptide(L)'
;MNLKKILFRFAILGVIFAALYGLGRLYFQLTAGFTIANISSDFAYNPEWEVRPLSAAEQDQMSRVFDQPYRYLGKGCQSYVFISEDRHYVIKFFKYQRYRLQPWLAYAPPLPALVKYREEKIEKKWNKLDGFVKSWKVAFEHLKDETGLLFVHLNKTDTLHKQLTIYDKIGQAHLVDLDQMEFCVQGCAQMLCDSLLEFKKNGQTAQAQQLITALLNLILSEYYRGLADNDHALMQNTGVLHGQPIHIDVGQFVQNEAIKDPRVYHQELYTKTYKFKLWLNEFYPELAEFLDLQLSQIIGPDYLTMKPKFRPK
;
A
#
# COMPACT_ATOMS: atom_id res chain seq x y z
N MET A 1 -0.59 7.68 -57.40
CA MET A 1 -1.52 7.14 -56.38
C MET A 1 -2.50 8.24 -55.98
N ASN A 2 -3.82 8.01 -56.01
CA ASN A 2 -4.82 9.06 -55.80
C ASN A 2 -4.80 9.55 -54.33
N LEU A 3 -4.54 10.85 -54.12
CA LEU A 3 -4.41 11.47 -52.79
C LEU A 3 -5.63 11.18 -51.88
N LYS A 4 -6.85 11.14 -52.45
CA LYS A 4 -8.06 10.78 -51.70
C LYS A 4 -8.01 9.34 -51.16
N LYS A 5 -7.47 8.39 -51.93
CA LYS A 5 -7.28 7.00 -51.49
C LYS A 5 -6.22 6.89 -50.39
N ILE A 6 -5.18 7.71 -50.44
CA ILE A 6 -4.14 7.78 -49.39
C ILE A 6 -4.73 8.34 -48.09
N LEU A 7 -5.43 9.47 -48.17
CA LEU A 7 -6.08 10.09 -47.00
C LEU A 7 -7.13 9.17 -46.37
N PHE A 8 -7.92 8.46 -47.19
CA PHE A 8 -8.88 7.47 -46.70
C PHE A 8 -8.21 6.32 -45.95
N ARG A 9 -7.07 5.81 -46.44
CA ARG A 9 -6.28 4.78 -45.74
C ARG A 9 -5.74 5.29 -44.40
N PHE A 10 -5.21 6.51 -44.35
CA PHE A 10 -4.76 7.11 -43.09
C PHE A 10 -5.91 7.33 -42.10
N ALA A 11 -7.08 7.74 -42.58
CA ALA A 11 -8.27 7.87 -41.74
C ALA A 11 -8.69 6.52 -41.14
N ILE A 12 -8.73 5.44 -41.95
CA ILE A 12 -9.01 4.08 -41.46
C ILE A 12 -7.98 3.66 -40.41
N LEU A 13 -6.69 3.84 -40.68
CA LEU A 13 -5.64 3.52 -39.72
C LEU A 13 -5.81 4.31 -38.43
N GLY A 14 -6.13 5.61 -38.51
CA GLY A 14 -6.41 6.44 -37.36
C GLY A 14 -7.58 5.91 -36.51
N VAL A 15 -8.68 5.49 -37.16
CA VAL A 15 -9.83 4.88 -36.46
C VAL A 15 -9.42 3.56 -35.81
N ILE A 16 -8.65 2.71 -36.48
CA ILE A 16 -8.17 1.44 -35.92
C ILE A 16 -7.29 1.69 -34.68
N PHE A 17 -6.34 2.63 -34.76
CA PHE A 17 -5.49 2.97 -33.61
C PHE A 17 -6.31 3.54 -32.44
N ALA A 18 -7.28 4.42 -32.72
CA ALA A 18 -8.17 4.96 -31.71
C ALA A 18 -9.02 3.86 -31.05
N ALA A 19 -9.55 2.92 -31.85
CA ALA A 19 -10.33 1.78 -31.36
C ALA A 19 -9.48 0.83 -30.51
N LEU A 20 -8.27 0.47 -30.95
CA LEU A 20 -7.35 -0.37 -30.18
C LEU A 20 -6.95 0.30 -28.85
N TYR A 21 -6.66 1.60 -28.89
CA TYR A 21 -6.39 2.37 -27.67
C TYR A 21 -7.60 2.38 -26.73
N GLY A 22 -8.79 2.66 -27.26
CA GLY A 22 -10.05 2.64 -26.51
C GLY A 22 -10.34 1.29 -25.86
N LEU A 23 -10.20 0.20 -26.62
CA LEU A 23 -10.34 -1.17 -26.13
C LEU A 23 -9.31 -1.50 -25.04
N GLY A 24 -8.06 -1.08 -25.21
CA GLY A 24 -7.03 -1.26 -24.18
C GLY A 24 -7.33 -0.50 -22.89
N ARG A 25 -7.86 0.73 -23.00
CA ARG A 25 -8.30 1.53 -21.84
C ARG A 25 -9.50 0.90 -21.14
N LEU A 26 -10.47 0.42 -21.90
CA LEU A 26 -11.65 -0.28 -21.37
C LEU A 26 -11.23 -1.56 -20.64
N TYR A 27 -10.39 -2.39 -21.28
CA TYR A 27 -9.83 -3.60 -20.66
C TYR A 27 -9.14 -3.29 -19.33
N PHE A 28 -8.31 -2.25 -19.29
CA PHE A 28 -7.64 -1.83 -18.05
C PHE A 28 -8.62 -1.34 -16.98
N GLN A 29 -9.71 -0.67 -17.34
CA GLN A 29 -10.73 -0.24 -16.39
C GLN A 29 -11.51 -1.45 -15.82
N LEU A 30 -11.87 -2.41 -16.68
CA LEU A 30 -12.61 -3.60 -16.29
C LEU A 30 -11.79 -4.55 -15.42
N THR A 31 -10.54 -4.82 -15.78
CA THR A 31 -9.64 -5.75 -15.07
C THR A 31 -8.79 -5.09 -13.98
N ALA A 32 -8.84 -3.75 -13.89
CA ALA A 32 -7.87 -2.94 -13.16
C ALA A 32 -6.40 -3.19 -13.59
N GLY A 33 -6.18 -3.83 -14.75
CA GLY A 33 -4.86 -4.25 -15.22
C GLY A 33 -4.25 -5.39 -14.39
N PHE A 34 -5.05 -6.17 -13.66
CA PHE A 34 -4.57 -7.38 -13.00
C PHE A 34 -4.30 -8.49 -14.02
N THR A 35 -3.19 -9.20 -13.82
CA THR A 35 -2.86 -10.48 -14.47
C THR A 35 -1.96 -11.27 -13.51
N ILE A 36 -1.92 -12.59 -13.61
CA ILE A 36 -0.99 -13.42 -12.82
C ILE A 36 0.45 -13.01 -13.07
N ALA A 37 0.81 -12.78 -14.34
CA ALA A 37 2.13 -12.28 -14.70
C ALA A 37 2.51 -10.95 -14.02
N ASN A 38 1.54 -10.11 -13.62
CA ASN A 38 1.83 -8.85 -12.92
C ASN A 38 2.08 -9.03 -11.41
N ILE A 39 1.77 -10.21 -10.85
CA ILE A 39 2.04 -10.56 -9.45
C ILE A 39 3.12 -11.63 -9.27
N SER A 40 3.55 -12.30 -10.34
CA SER A 40 4.65 -13.26 -10.30
C SER A 40 6.01 -12.60 -10.52
N SER A 41 7.03 -13.05 -9.80
CA SER A 41 8.44 -12.71 -10.02
C SER A 41 9.22 -13.93 -10.56
N ASP A 42 10.45 -13.72 -10.99
CA ASP A 42 11.47 -14.75 -11.25
C ASP A 42 12.68 -14.59 -10.33
N PHE A 43 12.50 -13.93 -9.17
CA PHE A 43 13.60 -13.69 -8.26
C PHE A 43 14.12 -14.97 -7.61
N ALA A 44 15.45 -15.00 -7.44
CA ALA A 44 16.11 -15.98 -6.62
C ALA A 44 15.93 -15.62 -5.14
N TYR A 45 16.14 -16.61 -4.28
CA TYR A 45 16.17 -16.42 -2.84
C TYR A 45 17.13 -15.30 -2.45
N ASN A 46 16.68 -14.40 -1.57
CA ASN A 46 17.49 -13.32 -1.02
C ASN A 46 17.48 -13.38 0.52
N PRO A 47 18.64 -13.63 1.17
CA PRO A 47 18.70 -13.72 2.64
C PRO A 47 18.32 -12.41 3.34
N GLU A 48 18.46 -11.25 2.69
CA GLU A 48 18.03 -9.97 3.31
C GLU A 48 16.51 -9.87 3.43
N TRP A 49 15.77 -10.58 2.59
CA TRP A 49 14.31 -10.60 2.55
C TRP A 49 13.70 -11.63 3.48
N GLU A 50 14.52 -12.48 4.09
CA GLU A 50 14.05 -13.49 5.02
C GLU A 50 13.44 -12.84 6.25
N VAL A 51 12.22 -13.22 6.61
CA VAL A 51 11.52 -12.71 7.79
C VAL A 51 11.73 -13.64 8.98
N ARG A 52 11.47 -13.15 10.19
CA ARG A 52 11.42 -14.03 11.37
C ARG A 52 10.49 -15.24 11.14
N PRO A 53 10.79 -16.41 11.73
CA PRO A 53 9.88 -17.55 11.67
C PRO A 53 8.55 -17.23 12.36
N LEU A 54 7.49 -17.89 11.89
CA LEU A 54 6.18 -17.84 12.51
C LEU A 54 6.19 -18.55 13.86
N SER A 55 5.53 -17.96 14.85
CA SER A 55 5.18 -18.63 16.10
C SER A 55 4.12 -19.72 15.86
N ALA A 56 3.99 -20.67 16.79
CA ALA A 56 2.99 -21.73 16.69
C ALA A 56 1.56 -21.20 16.50
N ALA A 57 1.20 -20.14 17.23
CA ALA A 57 -0.12 -19.51 17.08
C ALA A 57 -0.34 -18.88 15.68
N GLU A 58 0.70 -18.29 15.08
CA GLU A 58 0.63 -17.76 13.72
C GLU A 58 0.51 -18.89 12.68
N GLN A 59 1.23 -20.00 12.88
CA GLN A 59 1.13 -21.19 12.03
C GLN A 59 -0.28 -21.80 12.10
N ASP A 60 -0.87 -21.91 13.29
CA ASP A 60 -2.23 -22.42 13.47
C ASP A 60 -3.26 -21.54 12.74
N GLN A 61 -3.10 -20.21 12.82
CA GLN A 61 -3.98 -19.26 12.15
C GLN A 61 -3.88 -19.34 10.62
N MET A 62 -2.72 -19.73 10.09
CA MET A 62 -2.43 -19.79 8.65
C MET A 62 -3.42 -20.66 7.86
N SER A 63 -3.82 -21.80 8.44
CA SER A 63 -4.80 -22.71 7.82
C SER A 63 -6.12 -22.00 7.50
N ARG A 64 -6.69 -21.31 8.49
CA ARG A 64 -7.96 -20.56 8.35
C ARG A 64 -7.87 -19.42 7.35
N VAL A 65 -6.70 -18.78 7.25
CA VAL A 65 -6.47 -17.66 6.34
C VAL A 65 -6.42 -18.12 4.89
N PHE A 66 -5.78 -19.26 4.59
CA PHE A 66 -5.57 -19.71 3.21
C PHE A 66 -6.57 -20.75 2.70
N ASP A 67 -7.32 -21.41 3.59
CA ASP A 67 -8.32 -22.43 3.21
C ASP A 67 -9.68 -21.78 2.84
N GLN A 68 -9.63 -20.62 2.18
CA GLN A 68 -10.80 -19.90 1.65
C GLN A 68 -10.42 -19.08 0.41
N PRO A 69 -11.37 -18.81 -0.49
CA PRO A 69 -11.10 -17.99 -1.66
C PRO A 69 -11.00 -16.50 -1.33
N TYR A 70 -10.32 -15.76 -2.21
CA TYR A 70 -10.20 -14.30 -2.11
C TYR A 70 -10.72 -13.62 -3.37
N ARG A 71 -11.33 -12.45 -3.22
CA ARG A 71 -11.89 -11.66 -4.32
C ARG A 71 -11.19 -10.33 -4.44
N TYR A 72 -10.99 -9.85 -5.66
CA TYR A 72 -10.37 -8.55 -5.92
C TYR A 72 -11.10 -7.45 -5.15
N LEU A 73 -10.38 -6.76 -4.26
CA LEU A 73 -10.88 -5.63 -3.50
C LEU A 73 -10.44 -4.32 -4.15
N GLY A 74 -9.17 -4.24 -4.53
CA GLY A 74 -8.58 -3.00 -5.01
C GLY A 74 -7.13 -3.14 -5.42
N LYS A 75 -6.48 -2.00 -5.66
CA LYS A 75 -5.05 -1.93 -5.93
C LYS A 75 -4.48 -0.60 -5.46
N GLY A 76 -3.25 -0.65 -4.98
CA GLY A 76 -2.42 0.51 -4.75
C GLY A 76 -1.42 0.74 -5.88
N CYS A 77 -0.41 1.56 -5.59
CA CYS A 77 0.74 1.74 -6.49
C CYS A 77 1.60 0.48 -6.55
N GLN A 78 1.77 -0.22 -5.41
CA GLN A 78 2.75 -1.28 -5.21
C GLN A 78 2.14 -2.68 -5.11
N SER A 79 0.84 -2.82 -4.83
CA SER A 79 0.20 -4.12 -4.64
C SER A 79 -1.22 -4.21 -5.24
N TYR A 80 -1.64 -5.43 -5.52
CA TYR A 80 -3.05 -5.79 -5.72
C TYR A 80 -3.60 -6.38 -4.42
N VAL A 81 -4.82 -6.01 -4.05
CA VAL A 81 -5.44 -6.38 -2.78
C VAL A 81 -6.67 -7.24 -3.06
N PHE A 82 -6.74 -8.38 -2.38
CA PHE A 82 -7.88 -9.28 -2.44
C PHE A 82 -8.42 -9.49 -1.03
N ILE A 83 -9.75 -9.51 -0.89
CA ILE A 83 -10.45 -9.74 0.37
C ILE A 83 -10.90 -11.19 0.45
N SER A 84 -10.72 -11.80 1.61
CA SER A 84 -11.22 -13.13 1.96
C SER A 84 -12.75 -13.21 1.83
N GLU A 85 -13.27 -14.43 1.66
CA GLU A 85 -14.70 -14.69 1.59
C GLU A 85 -15.44 -14.31 2.88
N ASP A 86 -14.81 -14.56 4.04
CA ASP A 86 -15.33 -14.17 5.35
C ASP A 86 -15.15 -12.67 5.68
N ARG A 87 -14.43 -11.93 4.83
CA ARG A 87 -14.11 -10.50 4.95
C ARG A 87 -13.30 -10.13 6.20
N HIS A 88 -12.66 -11.07 6.86
CA HIS A 88 -11.79 -10.78 8.01
C HIS A 88 -10.35 -10.49 7.61
N TYR A 89 -9.93 -10.94 6.42
CA TYR A 89 -8.56 -10.85 5.95
C TYR A 89 -8.45 -10.21 4.57
N VAL A 90 -7.33 -9.54 4.33
CA VAL A 90 -6.89 -9.16 3.00
C VAL A 90 -5.52 -9.77 2.71
N ILE A 91 -5.35 -10.27 1.49
CA ILE A 91 -4.06 -10.69 0.96
C ILE A 91 -3.61 -9.69 -0.09
N LYS A 92 -2.33 -9.31 -0.03
CA LYS A 92 -1.72 -8.34 -0.93
C LYS A 92 -0.58 -8.98 -1.69
N PHE A 93 -0.68 -8.97 -3.01
CA PHE A 93 0.39 -9.43 -3.90
C PHE A 93 1.14 -8.23 -4.48
N PHE A 94 2.45 -8.39 -4.64
CA PHE A 94 3.30 -7.37 -5.24
C PHE A 94 2.87 -7.06 -6.68
N LYS A 95 3.05 -5.81 -7.11
CA LYS A 95 2.76 -5.37 -8.47
C LYS A 95 4.04 -5.24 -9.29
N TYR A 96 4.57 -6.36 -9.76
CA TYR A 96 5.86 -6.42 -10.46
C TYR A 96 5.93 -5.65 -11.77
N GLN A 97 4.79 -5.41 -12.43
CA GLN A 97 4.75 -4.56 -13.62
C GLN A 97 5.41 -3.18 -13.42
N ARG A 98 5.37 -2.62 -12.19
CA ARG A 98 6.00 -1.33 -11.87
C ARG A 98 7.53 -1.40 -11.82
N TYR A 99 8.08 -2.56 -11.53
CA TYR A 99 9.52 -2.80 -11.35
C TYR A 99 10.17 -3.42 -12.58
N ARG A 100 9.38 -3.92 -13.55
CA ARG A 100 9.89 -4.38 -14.85
C ARG A 100 10.22 -3.23 -15.79
N LEU A 101 11.21 -3.44 -16.64
CA LEU A 101 11.58 -2.49 -17.68
C LEU A 101 10.44 -2.31 -18.70
N GLN A 102 10.30 -1.12 -19.29
CA GLN A 102 9.33 -0.91 -20.36
C GLN A 102 9.71 -1.75 -21.58
N PRO A 103 8.74 -2.38 -22.29
CA PRO A 103 9.03 -3.26 -23.43
C PRO A 103 9.92 -2.61 -24.49
N TRP A 104 9.65 -1.36 -24.88
CA TRP A 104 10.45 -0.66 -25.89
C TRP A 104 11.93 -0.55 -25.48
N LEU A 105 12.21 -0.38 -24.17
CA LEU A 105 13.58 -0.28 -23.67
C LEU A 105 14.23 -1.65 -23.55
N ALA A 106 13.46 -2.71 -23.32
CA ALA A 106 13.96 -4.09 -23.32
C ALA A 106 14.40 -4.55 -24.72
N TYR A 107 13.65 -4.16 -25.76
CA TYR A 107 13.92 -4.56 -27.15
C TYR A 107 14.73 -3.55 -27.96
N ALA A 108 15.04 -2.36 -27.41
CA ALA A 108 15.84 -1.36 -28.10
C ALA A 108 17.26 -1.90 -28.42
N PRO A 109 17.83 -1.53 -29.59
CA PRO A 109 19.19 -1.94 -29.95
C PRO A 109 20.20 -1.44 -28.90
N PRO A 110 21.29 -2.18 -28.67
CA PRO A 110 22.26 -1.90 -27.60
C PRO A 110 23.22 -0.75 -27.97
N LEU A 111 22.67 0.44 -28.22
CA LEU A 111 23.48 1.65 -28.39
C LEU A 111 24.05 2.06 -27.02
N PRO A 112 25.32 2.53 -26.91
CA PRO A 112 25.96 2.80 -25.62
C PRO A 112 25.15 3.68 -24.66
N ALA A 113 24.52 4.74 -25.18
CA ALA A 113 23.66 5.61 -24.38
C ALA A 113 22.38 4.92 -23.88
N LEU A 114 21.79 4.03 -24.70
CA LEU A 114 20.60 3.26 -24.31
C LEU A 114 20.93 2.14 -23.33
N VAL A 115 22.11 1.51 -23.45
CA VAL A 115 22.60 0.52 -22.48
C VAL A 115 22.77 1.17 -21.12
N LYS A 116 23.49 2.30 -21.05
CA LYS A 116 23.65 3.06 -19.80
C LYS A 116 22.30 3.48 -19.21
N TYR A 117 21.41 4.02 -20.03
CA TYR A 117 20.07 4.41 -19.58
C TYR A 117 19.25 3.20 -19.07
N ARG A 118 19.39 2.04 -19.73
CA ARG A 118 18.73 0.79 -19.31
C ARG A 118 19.24 0.35 -17.94
N GLU A 119 20.56 0.32 -17.73
CA GLU A 119 21.18 -0.05 -16.46
C GLU A 119 20.73 0.87 -15.32
N GLU A 120 20.79 2.19 -15.51
CA GLU A 120 20.30 3.16 -14.53
C GLU A 120 18.82 2.98 -14.20
N LYS A 121 17.99 2.59 -15.19
CA LYS A 121 16.56 2.35 -14.97
C LYS A 121 16.31 1.03 -14.24
N ILE A 122 17.08 -0.01 -14.52
CA ILE A 122 17.03 -1.29 -13.82
C ILE A 122 17.40 -1.06 -12.35
N GLU A 123 18.54 -0.42 -12.10
CA GLU A 123 19.01 -0.10 -10.74
C GLU A 123 17.98 0.73 -9.96
N LYS A 124 17.45 1.80 -10.55
CA LYS A 124 16.38 2.61 -9.91
C LYS A 124 15.12 1.82 -9.60
N LYS A 125 14.74 0.87 -10.45
CA LYS A 125 13.56 0.02 -10.23
C LYS A 125 13.84 -1.04 -9.16
N TRP A 126 15.04 -1.61 -9.16
CA TRP A 126 15.49 -2.54 -8.14
C TRP A 126 15.52 -1.88 -6.76
N ASN A 127 16.14 -0.71 -6.62
CA ASN A 127 16.21 0.01 -5.35
C ASN A 127 14.81 0.35 -4.79
N LYS A 128 13.84 0.64 -5.68
CA LYS A 128 12.44 0.87 -5.29
C LYS A 128 11.73 -0.41 -4.85
N LEU A 129 12.03 -1.54 -5.48
CA LEU A 129 11.49 -2.84 -5.08
C LEU A 129 12.09 -3.26 -3.74
N ASP A 130 13.41 -3.22 -3.62
CA ASP A 130 14.14 -3.62 -2.41
C ASP A 130 13.70 -2.78 -1.20
N GLY A 131 13.56 -1.46 -1.36
CA GLY A 131 13.01 -0.60 -0.31
C GLY A 131 11.58 -0.98 0.10
N PHE A 132 10.75 -1.41 -0.86
CA PHE A 132 9.39 -1.86 -0.59
C PHE A 132 9.35 -3.21 0.15
N VAL A 133 10.19 -4.17 -0.26
CA VAL A 133 10.34 -5.46 0.43
C VAL A 133 10.84 -5.27 1.86
N LYS A 134 11.88 -4.44 2.04
CA LYS A 134 12.43 -4.10 3.36
C LYS A 134 11.40 -3.43 4.26
N SER A 135 10.56 -2.56 3.70
CA SER A 135 9.45 -1.95 4.44
C SER A 135 8.43 -2.99 4.96
N TRP A 136 8.06 -3.98 4.15
CA TRP A 136 7.15 -5.06 4.58
C TRP A 136 7.77 -5.93 5.67
N LYS A 137 9.07 -6.22 5.57
CA LYS A 137 9.80 -6.92 6.60
C LYS A 137 9.82 -6.16 7.92
N VAL A 138 10.18 -4.87 7.90
CA VAL A 138 10.15 -4.00 9.09
C VAL A 138 8.75 -3.96 9.70
N ALA A 139 7.72 -3.81 8.88
CA ALA A 139 6.34 -3.80 9.35
C ALA A 139 5.95 -5.10 10.05
N PHE A 140 6.32 -6.25 9.50
CA PHE A 140 6.01 -7.55 10.08
C PHE A 140 6.78 -7.86 11.36
N GLU A 141 8.06 -7.46 11.41
CA GLU A 141 8.95 -7.78 12.53
C GLU A 141 8.78 -6.82 13.71
N HIS A 142 8.40 -5.56 13.45
CA HIS A 142 8.39 -4.51 14.47
C HIS A 142 7.05 -3.80 14.65
N LEU A 143 6.13 -3.89 13.69
CA LEU A 143 4.87 -3.13 13.68
C LEU A 143 3.64 -4.02 13.50
N LYS A 144 3.68 -5.26 14.00
CA LYS A 144 2.62 -6.23 13.76
C LYS A 144 1.27 -5.73 14.28
N ASP A 145 1.24 -5.12 15.47
CA ASP A 145 0.01 -4.63 16.09
C ASP A 145 -0.48 -3.34 15.43
N GLU A 146 0.44 -2.45 15.06
CA GLU A 146 0.14 -1.18 14.40
C GLU A 146 -0.29 -1.36 12.94
N THR A 147 0.08 -2.48 12.32
CA THR A 147 -0.26 -2.78 10.93
C THR A 147 -1.30 -3.90 10.83
N GLY A 148 -1.62 -4.64 11.88
CA GLY A 148 -2.50 -5.81 11.78
C GLY A 148 -2.00 -6.87 10.79
N LEU A 149 -0.69 -6.91 10.52
CA LEU A 149 -0.07 -7.94 9.68
C LEU A 149 -0.13 -9.29 10.39
N LEU A 150 -0.52 -10.32 9.64
CA LEU A 150 -0.65 -11.68 10.15
C LEU A 150 0.47 -12.56 9.60
N PHE A 151 0.80 -12.36 8.33
CA PHE A 151 1.77 -13.18 7.61
C PHE A 151 2.46 -12.37 6.52
N VAL A 152 3.75 -12.61 6.31
CA VAL A 152 4.53 -12.02 5.23
C VAL A 152 5.43 -13.10 4.63
N HIS A 153 5.43 -13.21 3.30
CA HIS A 153 6.24 -14.14 2.53
C HIS A 153 6.92 -13.35 1.41
N LEU A 154 8.25 -13.22 1.50
CA LEU A 154 9.05 -12.36 0.59
C LEU A 154 10.06 -13.15 -0.23
N ASN A 155 10.34 -14.39 0.15
CA ASN A 155 11.16 -15.33 -0.60
C ASN A 155 10.27 -16.47 -1.08
N LYS A 156 10.54 -17.00 -2.26
CA LYS A 156 9.90 -18.24 -2.72
C LYS A 156 10.41 -19.41 -1.88
N THR A 157 9.52 -20.36 -1.62
CA THR A 157 9.80 -21.54 -0.81
C THR A 157 9.23 -22.79 -1.47
N ASP A 158 9.32 -23.92 -0.77
CA ASP A 158 8.69 -25.19 -1.12
C ASP A 158 8.09 -25.84 0.15
N THR A 159 7.62 -25.02 1.10
CA THR A 159 7.26 -25.49 2.45
C THR A 159 5.84 -25.12 2.86
N LEU A 160 5.21 -24.13 2.22
CA LEU A 160 3.83 -23.76 2.51
C LEU A 160 2.87 -24.83 2.00
N HIS A 161 3.11 -25.34 0.78
CA HIS A 161 2.28 -26.29 0.07
C HIS A 161 0.81 -25.87 -0.02
N LYS A 162 0.57 -24.57 -0.26
CA LYS A 162 -0.77 -23.97 -0.31
C LYS A 162 -1.08 -23.41 -1.69
N GLN A 163 -2.23 -23.81 -2.22
CA GLN A 163 -2.83 -23.26 -3.43
C GLN A 163 -3.99 -22.36 -3.04
N LEU A 164 -3.97 -21.11 -3.47
CA LEU A 164 -5.00 -20.11 -3.18
C LEU A 164 -5.84 -19.85 -4.42
N THR A 165 -7.16 -19.90 -4.27
CA THR A 165 -8.07 -19.43 -5.32
C THR A 165 -8.34 -17.94 -5.15
N ILE A 166 -7.96 -17.15 -6.15
CA ILE A 166 -8.27 -15.72 -6.22
C ILE A 166 -9.21 -15.41 -7.38
N TYR A 167 -10.17 -14.52 -7.17
CA TYR A 167 -11.05 -14.00 -8.21
C TYR A 167 -10.62 -12.59 -8.56
N ASP A 168 -10.37 -12.32 -9.83
CA ASP A 168 -10.06 -10.98 -10.29
C ASP A 168 -11.29 -10.06 -10.31
N LYS A 169 -11.10 -8.82 -10.77
CA LYS A 169 -12.15 -7.79 -10.78
C LYS A 169 -13.37 -8.17 -11.64
N ILE A 170 -13.20 -9.01 -12.66
CA ILE A 170 -14.28 -9.46 -13.54
C ILE A 170 -14.85 -10.82 -13.11
N GLY A 171 -14.37 -11.36 -11.98
CA GLY A 171 -14.83 -12.63 -11.42
C GLY A 171 -14.17 -13.87 -12.01
N GLN A 172 -13.11 -13.73 -12.82
CA GLN A 172 -12.36 -14.88 -13.30
C GLN A 172 -11.55 -15.48 -12.15
N ALA A 173 -11.66 -16.79 -11.97
CA ALA A 173 -10.88 -17.54 -10.98
C ALA A 173 -9.47 -17.83 -11.49
N HIS A 174 -8.49 -17.67 -10.61
CA HIS A 174 -7.10 -18.00 -10.83
C HIS A 174 -6.60 -18.82 -9.63
N LEU A 175 -5.85 -19.90 -9.92
CA LEU A 175 -5.18 -20.68 -8.90
C LEU A 175 -3.74 -20.18 -8.75
N VAL A 176 -3.34 -19.88 -7.52
CA VAL A 176 -2.06 -19.26 -7.19
C VAL A 176 -1.31 -20.14 -6.21
N ASP A 177 -0.13 -20.57 -6.60
CA ASP A 177 0.79 -21.29 -5.71
C ASP A 177 1.49 -20.30 -4.77
N LEU A 178 1.20 -20.38 -3.47
CA LEU A 178 1.73 -19.42 -2.49
C LEU A 178 3.23 -19.60 -2.24
N ASP A 179 3.77 -20.79 -2.44
CA ASP A 179 5.22 -21.04 -2.37
C ASP A 179 5.98 -20.20 -3.42
N GLN A 180 5.33 -19.83 -4.52
CA GLN A 180 5.95 -19.17 -5.66
C GLN A 180 5.65 -17.66 -5.75
N MET A 181 5.09 -17.07 -4.69
CA MET A 181 4.61 -15.69 -4.71
C MET A 181 5.10 -14.90 -3.50
N GLU A 182 5.39 -13.62 -3.70
CA GLU A 182 5.63 -12.67 -2.63
C GLU A 182 4.34 -11.95 -2.24
N PHE A 183 3.95 -12.04 -0.97
CA PHE A 183 2.68 -11.52 -0.49
C PHE A 183 2.67 -11.25 1.02
N CYS A 184 1.66 -10.51 1.47
CA CYS A 184 1.35 -10.36 2.88
C CYS A 184 -0.14 -10.55 3.13
N VAL A 185 -0.47 -10.97 4.35
CA VAL A 185 -1.82 -11.04 4.87
C VAL A 185 -1.95 -10.04 6.00
N GLN A 186 -3.06 -9.32 6.00
CA GLN A 186 -3.44 -8.34 7.00
C GLN A 186 -4.89 -8.54 7.41
N GLY A 187 -5.27 -8.14 8.63
CA GLY A 187 -6.67 -7.98 8.99
C GLY A 187 -7.39 -6.98 8.08
N CYS A 188 -8.65 -7.25 7.74
CA CYS A 188 -9.47 -6.35 6.94
C CYS A 188 -10.04 -5.22 7.81
N ALA A 189 -9.60 -3.99 7.58
CA ALA A 189 -10.00 -2.82 8.34
C ALA A 189 -11.01 -1.94 7.58
N GLN A 190 -11.85 -1.22 8.34
CA GLN A 190 -12.68 -0.14 7.80
C GLN A 190 -11.85 1.14 7.71
N MET A 191 -12.05 1.99 6.70
CA MET A 191 -11.26 3.22 6.58
C MET A 191 -11.49 4.17 7.78
N LEU A 192 -10.44 4.89 8.18
CA LEU A 192 -10.49 5.84 9.32
C LEU A 192 -11.62 6.86 9.17
N CYS A 193 -11.65 7.57 8.04
CA CYS A 193 -12.65 8.61 7.79
C CYS A 193 -14.08 8.06 7.77
N ASP A 194 -14.30 6.87 7.19
CA ASP A 194 -15.61 6.23 7.15
C ASP A 194 -16.08 5.86 8.57
N SER A 195 -15.19 5.32 9.40
CA SER A 195 -15.48 4.97 10.80
C SER A 195 -15.86 6.22 11.63
N LEU A 196 -15.17 7.34 11.42
CA LEU A 196 -15.47 8.60 12.11
C LEU A 196 -16.81 9.21 11.66
N LEU A 197 -17.14 9.12 10.38
CA LEU A 197 -18.45 9.55 9.87
C LEU A 197 -19.58 8.68 10.43
N GLU A 198 -19.35 7.38 10.60
CA GLU A 198 -20.30 6.47 11.23
C GLU A 198 -20.53 6.84 12.71
N PHE A 199 -19.47 7.06 13.48
CA PHE A 199 -19.60 7.54 14.86
C PHE A 199 -20.36 8.86 14.95
N LYS A 200 -20.07 9.81 14.06
CA LYS A 200 -20.80 11.09 14.00
C LYS A 200 -22.29 10.86 13.77
N LYS A 201 -22.64 10.02 12.77
CA LYS A 201 -24.03 9.71 12.42
C LYS A 201 -24.80 9.09 13.59
N ASN A 202 -24.11 8.27 14.40
CA ASN A 202 -24.68 7.57 15.54
C ASN A 202 -24.60 8.35 16.86
N GLY A 203 -24.08 9.58 16.87
CA GLY A 203 -23.91 10.38 18.09
C GLY A 203 -22.84 9.85 19.05
N GLN A 204 -21.88 9.06 18.55
CA GLN A 204 -20.86 8.35 19.32
C GLN A 204 -19.57 9.18 19.47
N THR A 205 -19.69 10.46 19.84
CA THR A 205 -18.54 11.39 19.91
C THR A 205 -17.41 10.88 20.82
N ALA A 206 -17.73 10.25 21.96
CA ALA A 206 -16.73 9.70 22.87
C ALA A 206 -15.87 8.60 22.22
N GLN A 207 -16.48 7.73 21.39
CA GLN A 207 -15.74 6.68 20.67
C GLN A 207 -14.87 7.27 19.57
N ALA A 208 -15.35 8.32 18.89
CA ALA A 208 -14.55 9.04 17.91
C ALA A 208 -13.32 9.70 18.56
N GLN A 209 -13.48 10.34 19.71
CA GLN A 209 -12.37 10.92 20.48
C GLN A 209 -11.36 9.85 20.91
N GLN A 210 -11.84 8.71 21.43
CA GLN A 210 -10.97 7.57 21.78
C GLN A 210 -10.17 7.07 20.58
N LEU A 211 -10.77 6.99 19.39
CA LEU A 211 -10.08 6.58 18.17
C LEU A 211 -8.99 7.59 17.76
N ILE A 212 -9.23 8.90 17.90
CA ILE A 212 -8.20 9.93 17.66
C ILE A 212 -7.04 9.78 18.64
N THR A 213 -7.33 9.59 19.93
CA THR A 213 -6.28 9.36 20.94
C THR A 213 -5.49 8.10 20.63
N ALA A 214 -6.15 7.00 20.28
CA ALA A 214 -5.49 5.76 19.88
C ALA A 214 -4.61 5.97 18.63
N LEU A 215 -5.05 6.77 17.66
CA LEU A 215 -4.29 7.07 16.44
C LEU A 215 -3.01 7.85 16.74
N LEU A 216 -3.10 8.87 17.60
CA LEU A 216 -1.93 9.64 18.02
C LEU A 216 -0.95 8.77 18.81
N ASN A 217 -1.45 7.92 19.71
CA ASN A 217 -0.62 6.99 20.47
C ASN A 217 0.09 5.97 19.58
N LEU A 218 -0.60 5.47 18.54
CA LEU A 218 0.00 4.60 17.54
C LEU A 218 1.19 5.28 16.86
N ILE A 219 0.98 6.49 16.32
CA ILE A 219 2.03 7.25 15.63
C ILE A 219 3.21 7.56 16.56
N LEU A 220 2.93 7.98 17.80
CA LEU A 220 3.96 8.30 18.79
C LEU A 220 4.76 7.06 19.22
N SER A 221 4.11 5.91 19.39
CA SER A 221 4.76 4.62 19.70
C SER A 221 5.80 4.25 18.64
N GLU A 222 5.50 4.49 17.36
CA GLU A 222 6.45 4.30 16.26
C GLU A 222 7.66 5.22 16.39
N TYR A 223 7.40 6.51 16.60
CA TYR A 223 8.46 7.51 16.71
C TYR A 223 9.40 7.25 17.90
N TYR A 224 8.86 6.87 19.06
CA TYR A 224 9.67 6.51 20.23
C TYR A 224 10.56 5.29 20.00
N ARG A 225 10.16 4.38 19.11
CA ARG A 225 10.96 3.21 18.72
C ARG A 225 11.93 3.50 17.57
N GLY A 226 11.90 4.70 16.98
CA GLY A 226 12.75 5.04 15.86
C GLY A 226 12.22 4.53 14.52
N LEU A 227 10.90 4.37 14.42
CA LEU A 227 10.23 3.93 13.21
C LEU A 227 9.46 5.10 12.62
N ALA A 228 9.55 5.28 11.31
CA ALA A 228 8.85 6.34 10.60
C ALA A 228 8.23 5.79 9.31
N ASP A 229 7.02 6.23 9.02
CA ASP A 229 6.37 6.04 7.73
C ASP A 229 6.55 7.31 6.90
N ASN A 230 7.27 7.19 5.79
CA ASN A 230 7.56 8.31 4.90
C ASN A 230 6.35 8.74 4.07
N ASP A 231 5.22 8.03 4.13
CA ASP A 231 3.96 8.47 3.55
C ASP A 231 3.16 9.35 4.53
N HIS A 232 2.84 10.57 4.10
CA HIS A 232 2.07 11.52 4.88
C HIS A 232 0.56 11.41 4.61
N ALA A 233 0.12 10.45 3.78
CA ALA A 233 -1.27 10.21 3.42
C ALA A 233 -2.07 9.49 4.53
N LEU A 234 -2.09 10.07 5.74
CA LEU A 234 -2.70 9.47 6.93
C LEU A 234 -4.12 8.94 6.69
N MET A 235 -5.00 9.76 6.11
CA MET A 235 -6.40 9.37 5.88
C MET A 235 -6.57 8.21 4.89
N GLN A 236 -5.66 8.08 3.93
CA GLN A 236 -5.70 7.02 2.91
C GLN A 236 -5.03 5.74 3.37
N ASN A 237 -4.12 5.83 4.34
CA ASN A 237 -3.26 4.74 4.78
C ASN A 237 -3.62 4.22 6.18
N THR A 238 -4.64 4.78 6.83
CA THR A 238 -5.12 4.33 8.15
C THR A 238 -6.52 3.71 8.05
N GLY A 239 -6.65 2.51 8.61
CA GLY A 239 -7.91 1.83 8.84
C GLY A 239 -8.18 1.65 10.34
N VAL A 240 -9.35 1.10 10.66
CA VAL A 240 -9.81 0.74 12.00
C VAL A 240 -10.13 -0.75 12.01
N LEU A 241 -9.45 -1.49 12.88
CA LEU A 241 -9.62 -2.92 13.09
C LEU A 241 -9.92 -3.16 14.58
N HIS A 242 -11.05 -3.79 14.88
CA HIS A 242 -11.49 -4.06 16.26
C HIS A 242 -11.49 -2.81 17.16
N GLY A 243 -11.85 -1.66 16.60
CA GLY A 243 -11.89 -0.37 17.31
C GLY A 243 -10.53 0.30 17.50
N GLN A 244 -9.43 -0.28 17.01
CA GLN A 244 -8.09 0.29 17.04
C GLN A 244 -7.66 0.77 15.66
N PRO A 245 -6.95 1.90 15.56
CA PRO A 245 -6.37 2.31 14.30
C PRO A 245 -5.23 1.39 13.91
N ILE A 246 -5.08 1.12 12.62
CA ILE A 246 -3.94 0.41 12.04
C ILE A 246 -3.49 1.06 10.73
N HIS A 247 -2.23 0.89 10.36
CA HIS A 247 -1.72 1.25 9.04
C HIS A 247 -2.07 0.17 8.02
N ILE A 248 -2.89 0.52 7.04
CA ILE A 248 -3.28 -0.35 5.93
C ILE A 248 -2.32 -0.26 4.73
N ASP A 249 -1.42 0.72 4.71
CA ASP A 249 -0.27 0.71 3.80
C ASP A 249 1.02 0.52 4.59
N VAL A 250 1.82 -0.47 4.18
CA VAL A 250 3.08 -0.86 4.84
C VAL A 250 4.28 -0.69 3.91
N GLY A 251 4.14 0.12 2.86
CA GLY A 251 5.13 0.25 1.79
C GLY A 251 6.24 1.29 1.97
N GLN A 252 6.23 2.08 3.05
CA GLN A 252 7.19 3.18 3.28
C GLN A 252 7.75 3.29 4.71
N PHE A 253 7.66 2.23 5.50
CA PHE A 253 8.26 2.14 6.83
C PHE A 253 9.78 2.01 6.74
N VAL A 254 10.45 2.80 7.58
CA VAL A 254 11.91 2.78 7.73
C VAL A 254 12.29 2.90 9.19
N GLN A 255 13.45 2.34 9.54
CA GLN A 255 14.13 2.69 10.77
C GLN A 255 14.86 4.02 10.59
N ASN A 256 14.56 4.98 11.47
CA ASN A 256 15.10 6.32 11.45
C ASN A 256 15.28 6.82 12.89
N GLU A 257 16.47 6.63 13.46
CA GLU A 257 16.77 7.06 14.84
C GLU A 257 16.58 8.56 15.07
N ALA A 258 16.71 9.40 14.04
CA ALA A 258 16.50 10.84 14.16
C ALA A 258 15.05 11.21 14.53
N ILE A 259 14.07 10.35 14.22
CA ILE A 259 12.67 10.60 14.59
C ILE A 259 12.45 10.54 16.10
N LYS A 260 13.37 9.95 16.89
CA LYS A 260 13.24 9.93 18.36
C LYS A 260 13.44 11.31 18.99
N ASP A 261 14.07 12.26 18.29
CA ASP A 261 14.20 13.64 18.78
C ASP A 261 12.83 14.33 18.77
N PRO A 262 12.34 14.87 19.91
CA PRO A 262 11.08 15.61 19.99
C PRO A 262 10.90 16.70 18.94
N ARG A 263 11.97 17.42 18.60
CA ARG A 263 11.88 18.47 17.57
C ARG A 263 11.56 17.90 16.20
N VAL A 264 12.03 16.69 15.91
CA VAL A 264 11.81 16.00 14.64
C VAL A 264 10.41 15.38 14.63
N TYR A 265 10.03 14.58 15.64
CA TYR A 265 8.71 13.96 15.62
C TYR A 265 7.55 14.92 15.83
N HIS A 266 7.72 16.04 16.56
CA HIS A 266 6.68 17.08 16.62
C HIS A 266 6.37 17.62 15.23
N GLN A 267 7.42 17.93 14.44
CA GLN A 267 7.25 18.41 13.07
C GLN A 267 6.64 17.37 12.15
N GLU A 268 7.01 16.10 12.29
CA GLU A 268 6.44 15.01 11.50
C GLU A 268 4.98 14.78 11.87
N LEU A 269 4.65 14.68 13.16
CA LEU A 269 3.29 14.52 13.67
C LEU A 269 2.37 15.65 13.20
N TYR A 270 2.82 16.90 13.33
CA TYR A 270 2.07 18.06 12.85
C TYR A 270 1.82 17.99 11.35
N THR A 271 2.84 17.65 10.56
CA THR A 271 2.71 17.56 9.10
C THR A 271 1.77 16.42 8.70
N LYS A 272 1.88 15.25 9.33
CA LYS A 272 1.09 14.05 9.05
C LYS A 272 -0.39 14.24 9.40
N THR A 273 -0.68 14.95 10.49
CA THR A 273 -2.07 15.23 10.94
C THR A 273 -2.69 16.47 10.29
N TYR A 274 -1.91 17.34 9.63
CA TYR A 274 -2.41 18.60 9.06
C TYR A 274 -3.62 18.44 8.13
N LYS A 275 -3.53 17.57 7.13
CA LYS A 275 -4.65 17.34 6.18
C LYS A 275 -5.85 16.68 6.85
N PHE A 276 -5.59 15.86 7.85
CA PHE A 276 -6.64 15.20 8.62
C PHE A 276 -7.40 16.20 9.49
N LYS A 277 -6.70 17.14 10.14
CA LYS A 277 -7.31 18.29 10.83
C LYS A 277 -8.20 19.12 9.90
N LEU A 278 -7.76 19.41 8.67
CA LEU A 278 -8.58 20.14 7.69
C LEU A 278 -9.87 19.37 7.36
N TRP A 279 -9.75 18.06 7.15
CA TRP A 279 -10.91 17.20 6.92
C TRP A 279 -11.86 17.17 8.13
N LEU A 280 -11.33 17.06 9.35
CA LEU A 280 -12.16 17.12 10.56
C LEU A 280 -12.88 18.46 10.71
N ASN A 281 -12.24 19.58 10.39
CA ASN A 281 -12.91 20.89 10.44
C ASN A 281 -14.11 20.98 9.49
N GLU A 282 -14.06 20.31 8.34
CA GLU A 282 -15.16 20.28 7.39
C GLU A 282 -16.27 19.31 7.81
N PHE A 283 -15.90 18.10 8.25
CA PHE A 283 -16.86 17.00 8.43
C PHE A 283 -17.23 16.72 9.89
N TYR A 284 -16.40 17.09 10.87
CA TYR A 284 -16.62 16.84 12.29
C TYR A 284 -15.91 17.88 13.19
N PRO A 285 -16.37 19.15 13.22
CA PRO A 285 -15.65 20.26 13.86
C PRO A 285 -15.29 20.03 15.34
N GLU A 286 -16.20 19.44 16.12
CA GLU A 286 -15.96 19.10 17.53
C GLU A 286 -14.73 18.18 17.71
N LEU A 287 -14.49 17.29 16.75
CA LEU A 287 -13.35 16.38 16.78
C LEU A 287 -12.07 17.06 16.29
N ALA A 288 -12.18 18.09 15.45
CA ALA A 288 -11.05 18.94 15.08
C ALA A 288 -10.53 19.72 16.28
N GLU A 289 -11.43 20.30 17.10
CA GLU A 289 -11.08 20.98 18.35
C GLU A 289 -10.41 20.01 19.33
N PHE A 290 -10.95 18.79 19.45
CA PHE A 290 -10.34 17.74 20.27
C PHE A 290 -8.93 17.38 19.79
N LEU A 291 -8.73 17.17 18.49
CA LEU A 291 -7.42 16.88 17.91
C LEU A 291 -6.43 18.02 18.19
N ASP A 292 -6.86 19.27 18.06
CA ASP A 292 -6.03 20.45 18.33
C ASP A 292 -5.56 20.50 19.78
N LEU A 293 -6.45 20.22 20.73
CA LEU A 293 -6.10 20.14 22.14
C LEU A 293 -5.05 19.05 22.39
N GLN A 294 -5.25 17.85 21.83
CA GLN A 294 -4.30 16.74 21.97
C GLN A 294 -2.92 17.09 21.37
N LEU A 295 -2.89 17.63 20.15
CA LEU A 295 -1.64 18.02 19.50
C LEU A 295 -0.93 19.14 20.26
N SER A 296 -1.66 20.13 20.78
CA SER A 296 -1.09 21.20 21.60
C SER A 296 -0.50 20.67 22.91
N GLN A 297 -1.10 19.64 23.51
CA GLN A 297 -0.55 18.99 24.71
C GLN A 297 0.73 18.21 24.42
N ILE A 298 0.79 17.52 23.28
CA ILE A 298 1.96 16.74 22.86
C ILE A 298 3.12 17.64 22.45
N ILE A 299 2.85 18.64 21.60
CA ILE A 299 3.87 19.47 20.96
C ILE A 299 4.27 20.67 21.83
N GLY A 300 3.35 21.17 22.66
CA GLY A 300 3.56 22.35 23.49
C GLY A 300 3.40 23.67 22.71
N PRO A 301 4.03 24.77 23.19
CA PRO A 301 3.83 26.12 22.67
C PRO A 301 4.12 26.29 21.17
N ASP A 302 5.04 25.49 20.64
CA ASP A 302 5.46 25.56 19.24
C ASP A 302 4.29 25.28 18.28
N TYR A 303 3.32 24.45 18.69
CA TYR A 303 2.17 24.02 17.89
C TYR A 303 1.47 25.18 17.17
N LEU A 304 1.28 26.31 17.87
CA LEU A 304 0.56 27.49 17.35
C LEU A 304 1.28 28.18 16.19
N THR A 305 2.59 27.95 16.05
CA THR A 305 3.44 28.61 15.05
C THR A 305 3.93 27.67 13.95
N MET A 306 3.66 26.36 14.09
CA MET A 306 4.15 25.34 13.17
C MET A 306 3.49 25.42 11.80
N LYS A 307 4.27 25.07 10.78
CA LYS A 307 3.82 24.93 9.39
C LYS A 307 4.12 23.52 8.90
N PRO A 308 3.24 22.92 8.08
CA PRO A 308 3.48 21.58 7.57
C PRO A 308 4.67 21.58 6.61
N LYS A 309 5.54 20.57 6.70
CA LYS A 309 6.70 20.40 5.80
C LYS A 309 6.46 19.23 4.86
N PHE A 310 5.85 19.50 3.71
CA PHE A 310 5.66 18.46 2.69
C PHE A 310 6.98 18.20 1.95
N ARG A 311 7.36 16.93 1.83
CA ARG A 311 8.51 16.54 1.01
C ARG A 311 8.18 16.77 -0.47
N PRO A 312 9.12 17.29 -1.27
CA PRO A 312 8.94 17.40 -2.71
C PRO A 312 8.72 15.99 -3.29
N LYS A 313 7.76 15.87 -4.21
CA LYS A 313 7.47 14.63 -4.95
C LYS A 313 8.56 14.31 -5.97
#